data_AF-A0A967WVA2-F1
#
_entry.id   AF-A0A967WVA2-F1
#
_cell.length_a   1.000
_cell.length_b   1.000
_cell.length_c   1.000
_cell.angle_alpha   90.00
_cell.angle_beta   90.00
_cell.angle_gamma   90.00
#
_symmetry.space_group_name_H-M   'P 1'
#
loop_
_entity.id
_entity.type
_entity.pdbx_description
1 polymer ?
#
loop_
_entity_poly.entity_id
_entity_poly.type
_entity_poly.pdbx_seq_one_letter_code
_entity_poly.pdbx_strand_id
1 'polypeptide(L)'
;ALLSAILATADAFEVWENLRVQWDRDWPDFAERAVNRARRVTAKAWRFAGEMEEISSTFASAGAPGEFHAGAAILYGRLAHFKNAPETPSLEDVLDSITGAGRDEPEKS
;
A
#
# COMPACT_ATOMS: atom_id res chain seq x y z
N ALA A 1 -2.53 -0.47 4.19
CA ALA A 1 -2.50 0.93 3.74
C ALA A 1 -1.20 1.61 4.16
N LEU A 2 -1.04 2.08 5.41
CA LEU A 2 0.12 2.92 5.79
C LEU A 2 1.49 2.28 5.51
N LEU A 3 1.76 1.06 5.96
CA LEU A 3 3.06 0.40 5.69
C LEU A 3 3.31 0.26 4.18
N SER A 4 2.29 -0.15 3.42
CA SER A 4 2.38 -0.24 1.96
C SER A 4 2.69 1.12 1.32
N ALA A 5 2.09 2.20 1.82
CA ALA A 5 2.34 3.56 1.34
C ALA A 5 3.78 4.02 1.66
N ILE A 6 4.28 3.74 2.87
CA ILE A 6 5.65 4.05 3.27
C ILE A 6 6.63 3.31 2.37
N LEU A 7 6.43 2.00 2.16
CA LEU A 7 7.30 1.20 1.30
C LEU A 7 7.29 1.72 -0.14
N ALA A 8 6.12 2.00 -0.71
CA ALA A 8 5.99 2.50 -2.08
C ALA A 8 6.64 3.89 -2.25
N THR A 9 6.52 4.75 -1.24
CA THR A 9 7.15 6.08 -1.25
C THR A 9 8.66 5.97 -1.07
N ALA A 10 9.14 5.08 -0.19
CA ALA A 10 10.56 4.86 0.02
C ALA A 10 11.25 4.27 -1.21
N ASP A 11 10.57 3.39 -1.92
CA ASP A 11 11.02 2.82 -3.18
C ASP A 11 11.07 3.87 -4.31
N ALA A 12 10.00 4.67 -4.47
CA ALA A 12 9.95 5.76 -5.46
C ALA A 12 11.03 6.85 -5.26
N PHE A 13 11.52 7.01 -4.02
CA PHE A 13 12.62 7.93 -3.71
C PHE A 13 13.98 7.22 -3.56
N GLU A 14 14.07 5.92 -3.85
CA GLU A 14 15.29 5.10 -3.75
C GLU A 14 15.93 5.11 -2.33
N VAL A 15 15.12 5.30 -1.29
CA VAL A 15 15.55 5.33 0.12
C VAL A 15 15.19 4.06 0.90
N TRP A 16 14.61 3.05 0.25
CA TRP A 16 14.20 1.80 0.91
C TRP A 16 15.34 1.15 1.69
N GLU A 17 16.53 1.01 1.11
CA GLU A 17 17.65 0.34 1.78
C GLU A 17 18.09 1.09 3.05
N ASN A 18 18.14 2.42 2.98
CA ASN A 18 18.46 3.26 4.15
C ASN A 18 17.37 3.12 5.24
N LEU A 19 16.10 3.12 4.85
CA LEU A 19 14.98 2.96 5.78
C LEU A 19 14.99 1.58 6.45
N ARG A 20 15.28 0.53 5.68
CA ARG A 20 15.42 -0.84 6.16
C ARG A 20 16.49 -0.95 7.25
N VAL A 21 17.68 -0.41 7.01
CA VAL A 21 18.79 -0.41 7.98
C VAL A 21 18.37 0.29 9.28
N GLN A 22 17.67 1.43 9.19
CA GLN A 22 17.17 2.12 10.39
C GLN A 22 16.15 1.29 11.15
N TRP A 23 15.17 0.72 10.44
CA TRP A 23 14.13 -0.11 11.05
C TRP A 23 14.70 -1.35 11.72
N ASP A 24 15.64 -2.05 11.10
CA ASP A 24 16.22 -3.26 11.67
C ASP A 24 17.10 -2.95 12.89
N ARG A 25 17.71 -1.75 12.97
CA ARG A 25 18.45 -1.31 14.15
C ARG A 25 17.54 -1.10 15.37
N ASP A 26 16.40 -0.44 15.15
CA ASP A 26 15.51 -0.01 16.26
C ASP A 26 14.46 -1.09 16.58
N TRP A 27 14.09 -1.91 15.59
CA TRP A 27 13.11 -2.99 15.70
C TRP A 27 13.52 -4.20 14.82
N PRO A 28 14.21 -5.20 15.39
CA PRO A 28 14.58 -6.41 14.67
C PRO A 28 13.40 -7.05 13.93
N ASP A 29 13.64 -7.50 12.70
CA ASP A 29 12.68 -8.14 11.79
C ASP A 29 11.49 -7.25 11.38
N PHE A 30 11.47 -5.97 11.73
CA PHE A 30 10.34 -5.10 11.40
C PHE A 30 10.23 -4.86 9.89
N ALA A 31 11.37 -4.64 9.20
CA ALA A 31 11.36 -4.40 7.77
C ALA A 31 10.79 -5.59 6.99
N GLU A 32 11.23 -6.81 7.31
CA GLU A 32 10.70 -8.03 6.68
C GLU A 32 9.19 -8.21 6.96
N ARG A 33 8.76 -7.99 8.21
CA ARG A 33 7.34 -8.05 8.57
C ARG A 33 6.51 -7.01 7.83
N ALA A 34 7.03 -5.81 7.64
CA ALA A 34 6.37 -4.74 6.88
C ALA A 34 6.16 -5.16 5.42
N VAL A 35 7.21 -5.68 4.76
CA VAL A 35 7.15 -6.21 3.40
C VAL A 35 6.12 -7.33 3.29
N ASN A 36 6.19 -8.33 4.18
CA ASN A 36 5.26 -9.46 4.17
C ASN A 36 3.81 -9.02 4.40
N ARG A 37 3.58 -8.03 5.26
CA ARG A 37 2.25 -7.47 5.50
C ARG A 37 1.73 -6.70 4.28
N ALA A 38 2.57 -5.93 3.60
CA ALA A 38 2.20 -5.21 2.39
C ALA A 38 1.84 -6.17 1.24
N ARG A 39 2.57 -7.28 1.10
CA ARG A 39 2.27 -8.31 0.10
C ARG A 39 0.99 -9.09 0.42
N ARG A 40 0.81 -9.54 1.66
CA ARG A 40 -0.35 -10.37 2.05
C ARG A 40 -1.68 -9.63 2.11
N VAL A 41 -1.67 -8.30 2.31
CA VAL A 41 -2.92 -7.53 2.39
C VAL A 41 -3.62 -7.43 1.03
N THR A 42 -2.91 -7.61 -0.10
CA THR A 42 -3.46 -7.51 -1.46
C THR A 42 -4.63 -8.46 -1.71
N ALA A 43 -4.54 -9.70 -1.22
CA ALA A 43 -5.59 -10.71 -1.34
C ALA A 43 -6.95 -10.28 -0.75
N LYS A 44 -6.93 -9.33 0.19
CA LYS A 44 -8.13 -8.79 0.87
C LYS A 44 -8.35 -7.30 0.61
N ALA A 45 -7.50 -6.64 -0.18
CA ALA A 45 -7.56 -5.19 -0.39
C ALA A 45 -8.92 -4.74 -0.94
N TRP A 46 -9.48 -5.49 -1.88
CA TRP A 46 -10.81 -5.22 -2.45
C TRP A 46 -11.92 -5.12 -1.41
N ARG A 47 -11.83 -5.87 -0.29
CA ARG A 47 -12.81 -5.80 0.80
C ARG A 47 -12.60 -4.54 1.63
N PHE A 48 -11.34 -4.19 1.89
CA PHE A 48 -11.01 -3.05 2.73
C PHE A 48 -11.23 -1.70 2.04
N ALA A 49 -11.23 -1.63 0.70
CA ALA A 49 -11.48 -0.36 -0.01
C ALA A 49 -12.82 0.27 0.41
N GLY A 50 -13.92 -0.47 0.30
CA GLY A 50 -15.26 0.01 0.71
C GLY A 50 -15.37 0.25 2.22
N GLU A 51 -14.80 -0.64 3.04
CA GLU A 51 -14.80 -0.45 4.51
C GLU A 51 -14.09 0.87 4.90
N MET A 52 -13.00 1.25 4.22
CA MET A 52 -12.30 2.50 4.49
C MET A 52 -13.11 3.74 4.09
N GLU A 53 -13.93 3.67 3.03
CA GLU A 53 -14.85 4.76 2.63
C GLU A 53 -15.93 4.99 3.70
N GLU A 54 -16.52 3.90 4.21
CA GLU A 54 -17.52 3.94 5.29
C GLU A 54 -16.94 4.51 6.59
N ILE A 55 -15.71 4.09 6.96
CA ILE A 55 -15.02 4.62 8.13
C ILE A 55 -14.69 6.11 7.94
N SER A 56 -14.22 6.50 6.74
CA SER A 56 -13.96 7.91 6.41
C SER A 56 -15.21 8.77 6.62
N SER A 57 -16.36 8.33 6.10
CA SER A 57 -17.64 9.01 6.26
C SER A 57 -18.07 9.10 7.73
N THR A 58 -17.84 8.04 8.50
CA THR A 58 -18.15 7.98 9.95
C THR A 58 -17.30 8.97 10.75
N PHE A 59 -16.01 9.11 10.42
CA PHE A 59 -15.14 10.08 11.07
C PHE A 59 -15.58 11.52 10.76
N ALA A 60 -15.86 11.80 9.48
CA ALA A 60 -16.33 13.11 9.04
C ALA A 60 -17.65 13.49 9.72
N SER A 61 -18.60 12.55 9.87
CA SER A 61 -19.88 12.81 10.53
C SER A 61 -19.74 13.06 12.04
N ALA A 62 -18.69 12.53 12.66
CA ALA A 62 -18.33 12.83 14.06
C ALA A 62 -17.50 14.14 14.21
N GLY A 63 -17.22 14.86 13.12
CA GLY A 63 -16.40 16.08 13.13
C GLY A 63 -14.89 15.83 13.20
N ALA A 64 -14.45 14.58 13.03
CA ALA A 64 -13.03 14.22 12.94
C ALA A 64 -12.56 14.14 11.47
N PRO A 65 -11.26 14.30 11.19
CA PRO A 65 -10.71 14.10 9.84
C PRO A 65 -10.90 12.65 9.35
N GLY A 66 -11.50 12.47 8.17
CA GLY A 66 -11.67 11.17 7.52
C GLY A 66 -10.58 10.82 6.50
N GLU A 67 -9.72 11.79 6.16
CA GLU A 67 -8.83 11.78 5.00
C GLU A 67 -7.77 10.68 5.07
N PHE A 68 -7.36 10.28 6.28
CA PHE A 68 -6.49 9.12 6.45
C PHE A 68 -7.14 7.84 5.94
N HIS A 69 -8.43 7.65 6.23
CA HIS A 69 -9.21 6.51 5.76
C HIS A 69 -9.55 6.64 4.27
N ALA A 70 -9.87 7.84 3.79
CA ALA A 70 -10.05 8.09 2.36
C ALA A 70 -8.78 7.73 1.56
N GLY A 71 -7.61 8.15 2.03
CA GLY A 71 -6.32 7.75 1.42
C GLY A 71 -6.09 6.24 1.46
N ALA A 72 -6.45 5.58 2.57
CA ALA A 72 -6.38 4.13 2.68
C ALA A 72 -7.33 3.42 1.69
N ALA A 73 -8.53 3.95 1.46
CA ALA A 73 -9.49 3.44 0.47
C ALA A 73 -8.89 3.47 -0.94
N ILE A 74 -8.30 4.61 -1.33
CA ILE A 74 -7.64 4.77 -2.64
C ILE A 74 -6.51 3.73 -2.81
N LEU A 75 -5.65 3.58 -1.80
CA LEU A 75 -4.56 2.61 -1.83
C LEU A 75 -5.07 1.16 -1.98
N TYR A 76 -6.10 0.78 -1.22
CA TYR A 76 -6.67 -0.56 -1.34
C TYR A 76 -7.41 -0.76 -2.66
N GLY A 77 -8.02 0.28 -3.21
CA GLY A 77 -8.61 0.26 -4.55
C GLY A 77 -7.58 -0.03 -5.64
N ARG A 78 -6.39 0.59 -5.56
CA ARG A 78 -5.27 0.30 -6.46
C ARG A 78 -4.84 -1.17 -6.38
N LEU A 79 -4.79 -1.74 -5.18
CA LEU A 79 -4.41 -3.14 -4.94
C LEU A 79 -5.52 -4.17 -5.19
N ALA A 80 -6.76 -3.74 -5.42
CA ALA A 80 -7.92 -4.64 -5.47
C ALA A 80 -7.85 -5.67 -6.61
N HIS A 81 -7.12 -5.36 -7.69
CA HIS A 81 -6.96 -6.22 -8.85
C HIS A 81 -6.20 -7.53 -8.53
N PHE A 82 -5.44 -7.59 -7.43
CA PHE A 82 -4.76 -8.80 -6.95
C PHE A 82 -5.68 -9.83 -6.28
N LYS A 83 -7.00 -9.57 -6.16
CA LYS A 83 -7.97 -10.45 -5.47
C LYS A 83 -7.88 -11.93 -5.86
N ASN A 84 -7.64 -12.21 -7.15
CA ASN A 84 -7.60 -13.56 -7.72
C ASN A 84 -6.21 -13.90 -8.27
N ALA A 85 -5.16 -13.23 -7.80
CA ALA A 85 -3.80 -13.57 -8.20
C ALA A 85 -3.50 -15.03 -7.80
N PRO A 86 -2.91 -15.84 -8.70
CA PRO A 86 -2.63 -17.25 -8.42
C PRO A 86 -1.62 -17.43 -7.29
N GLU A 87 -0.75 -16.43 -7.08
CA GLU A 87 0.25 -16.39 -6.03
C GLU A 87 0.25 -15.02 -5.33
N THR A 88 0.93 -14.93 -4.19
CA THR A 88 1.10 -13.65 -3.51
C THR A 88 2.02 -12.75 -4.35
N PRO A 89 1.59 -11.54 -4.76
CA PRO A 89 2.36 -10.68 -5.66
C PRO A 89 3.73 -10.35 -5.06
N SER A 90 4.69 -10.00 -5.92
CA SER A 90 6.00 -9.52 -5.49
C SER A 90 5.86 -8.21 -4.71
N LEU A 91 6.92 -7.76 -4.03
CA LEU A 91 6.88 -6.44 -3.42
C LEU A 91 6.79 -5.36 -4.50
N GLU A 92 7.62 -5.45 -5.53
CA GLU A 92 7.69 -4.53 -6.67
C GLU A 92 6.32 -4.29 -7.32
N ASP A 93 5.59 -5.35 -7.69
CA ASP A 93 4.25 -5.23 -8.27
C ASP A 93 3.26 -4.48 -7.36
N VAL A 94 3.39 -4.65 -6.03
CA VAL A 94 2.57 -3.97 -5.05
C VAL A 94 2.91 -2.49 -4.97
N LEU A 95 4.20 -2.14 -5.03
CA LEU A 95 4.65 -0.74 -4.97
C LEU A 95 4.27 0.00 -6.25
N ASP A 96 4.46 -0.62 -7.41
CA ASP A 96 4.09 -0.07 -8.72
C ASP A 96 2.58 0.18 -8.83
N SER A 97 1.78 -0.76 -8.34
CA SER A 97 0.33 -0.57 -8.28
C SER A 97 -0.06 0.62 -7.39
N ILE A 98 0.67 0.85 -6.29
CA ILE A 98 0.41 1.94 -5.37
C ILE A 98 0.81 3.28 -5.97
N THR A 99 1.96 3.42 -6.61
CA THR A 99 2.43 4.69 -7.17
C THR A 99 1.81 5.00 -8.53
N GLY A 100 1.33 3.97 -9.24
CA GLY A 100 0.82 4.08 -10.61
C GLY A 100 1.92 4.01 -11.68
N ALA A 101 3.16 3.69 -11.30
CA ALA A 101 4.32 3.68 -12.20
C ALA A 101 4.21 2.68 -13.36
N GLY A 102 3.42 1.61 -13.21
CA GLY A 102 3.19 0.61 -14.26
C GLY A 102 2.18 0.98 -15.37
N ARG A 103 1.74 2.24 -15.49
CA ARG A 103 0.77 2.68 -16.52
C ARG A 103 1.31 3.68 -17.55
N ASP A 104 2.57 4.10 -17.42
CA ASP A 104 3.21 5.07 -18.31
C ASP A 104 4.32 4.43 -19.17
N GLU A 105 4.11 3.23 -19.72
CA GLU A 105 4.83 2.83 -20.94
C GLU A 105 4.09 3.42 -22.15
N PRO A 106 4.69 4.33 -22.94
CA PRO A 106 4.09 4.72 -24.21
C PRO A 106 4.10 3.50 -25.13
N GLU A 107 2.94 3.17 -25.70
CA GLU A 107 2.81 2.26 -26.84
C GLU A 107 3.88 2.63 -27.88
N LYS A 108 4.84 1.71 -28.10
CA LYS A 108 5.84 1.88 -29.17
C LYS A 108 5.09 1.96 -30.50
N SER A 109 5.05 3.16 -31.06
CA SER A 109 4.67 3.41 -32.46
C SER A 109 5.67 2.80 -33.44
#